data_AF-A0A3C1G3L7-F1
#
_entry.id   AF-A0A3C1G3L7-F1
#
_cell.length_a   1.000
_cell.length_b   1.000
_cell.length_c   1.000
_cell.angle_alpha   90.00
_cell.angle_beta   90.00
_cell.angle_gamma   90.00
#
_symmetry.space_group_name_H-M   'P 1'
#
loop_
_entity.id
_entity.type
_entity.pdbx_description
1 polymer ?
#
loop_
_entity_poly.entity_id
_entity_poly.type
_entity_poly.pdbx_seq_one_letter_code
_entity_poly.pdbx_strand_id
1 'polypeptide(L)'
;MRYDTTLIRGDVGNPAIVFVHGLGMDKHIWDSPDESRILGGRFPVGLLVREEPKSEADVDEHSVTKRLSFGRHQKHLTTLFHDLKKQGFPLLAWSQQRPSAEIAIAVSELRDLLATHKDYCRQGIILVGHSRGGLVARKYVASGDERVRGLLTLATPHRGSRMAQWVGYLSPLASLLNPLLSETEKGTLLYTVKRIAEFLSSKAVKELLPDSLFFKSLEDGEVDGVYYCSVGGNDPTLFSLYMAVKGKVQNSSARRTVAKSKEIFSVPEVFEKLLPEKLFPEEMKKGRGDGLVSLESSMLPWAHQRHAFAVNHAEILFDEEVRARAKDFVNWIVRQ
;
A
#
# COMPACT_ATOMS: atom_id res chain seq x y z
N MET A 1 23.87 13.15 10.26
CA MET A 1 23.64 11.69 10.20
C MET A 1 23.44 11.31 8.74
N ARG A 2 23.95 10.17 8.24
CA ARG A 2 23.77 9.78 6.82
C ARG A 2 22.53 8.89 6.70
N TYR A 3 21.50 9.37 6.03
CA TYR A 3 20.28 8.60 5.75
C TYR A 3 20.44 7.79 4.45
N ASP A 4 19.83 6.61 4.41
CA ASP A 4 19.70 5.83 3.17
C ASP A 4 18.65 6.48 2.27
N THR A 5 19.09 7.06 1.16
CA THR A 5 18.29 7.97 0.33
C THR A 5 18.44 7.64 -1.15
N THR A 6 17.39 7.96 -1.90
CA THR A 6 17.42 8.07 -3.35
C THR A 6 17.14 9.52 -3.72
N LEU A 7 18.08 10.13 -4.46
CA LEU A 7 18.02 11.54 -4.89
C LEU A 7 18.13 11.62 -6.41
N ILE A 8 17.16 12.26 -7.05
CA ILE A 8 17.13 12.54 -8.49
C ILE A 8 17.11 14.05 -8.71
N ARG A 9 18.23 14.66 -9.11
CA ARG A 9 18.37 16.13 -9.17
C ARG A 9 17.25 16.87 -9.90
N GLY A 10 16.76 16.33 -11.02
CA GLY A 10 15.72 16.96 -11.82
C GLY A 10 16.09 18.38 -12.29
N ASP A 11 15.07 19.12 -12.71
CA ASP A 11 15.11 20.55 -13.01
C ASP A 11 14.93 21.37 -11.73
N VAL A 12 15.88 22.27 -11.47
CA VAL A 12 15.89 23.16 -10.30
C VAL A 12 14.79 24.23 -10.34
N GLY A 13 14.09 24.39 -11.46
CA GLY A 13 12.89 25.22 -11.58
C GLY A 13 11.63 24.58 -10.98
N ASN A 14 11.65 23.28 -10.68
CA ASN A 14 10.52 22.55 -10.11
C ASN A 14 10.65 22.37 -8.59
N PRO A 15 9.53 22.29 -7.85
CA PRO A 15 9.54 21.88 -6.44
C PRO A 15 10.06 20.45 -6.30
N ALA A 16 10.72 20.16 -5.18
CA ALA A 16 11.16 18.80 -4.89
C ALA A 16 10.00 17.94 -4.41
N ILE A 17 9.89 16.72 -4.95
CA ILE A 17 8.89 15.75 -4.57
C ILE A 17 9.50 14.79 -3.55
N VAL A 18 8.93 14.76 -2.36
CA VAL A 18 9.46 14.00 -1.22
C VAL A 18 8.52 12.85 -0.90
N PHE A 19 9.01 11.63 -1.09
CA PHE A 19 8.25 10.41 -0.93
C PHE A 19 8.46 9.78 0.46
N VAL A 20 7.36 9.50 1.15
CA VAL A 20 7.34 8.95 2.51
C VAL A 20 6.62 7.60 2.51
N HIS A 21 7.38 6.52 2.72
CA HIS A 21 6.82 5.17 2.72
C HIS A 21 6.02 4.83 4.00
N GLY A 22 5.20 3.78 3.90
CA GLY A 22 4.38 3.23 4.97
C GLY A 22 5.16 2.46 6.05
N LEU A 23 4.41 1.87 6.99
CA LEU A 23 4.96 1.12 8.12
C LEU A 23 5.70 -0.15 7.66
N GLY A 24 6.92 -0.38 8.15
CA GLY A 24 7.66 -1.60 7.88
C GLY A 24 8.07 -1.78 6.41
N MET A 25 8.21 -0.66 5.69
CA MET A 25 8.68 -0.58 4.30
C MET A 25 10.00 0.20 4.26
N ASP A 26 10.49 0.48 3.05
CA ASP A 26 11.72 1.20 2.75
C ASP A 26 11.53 2.13 1.53
N LYS A 27 12.59 2.84 1.11
CA LYS A 27 12.53 3.70 -0.09
C LYS A 27 12.22 2.93 -1.38
N HIS A 28 12.47 1.62 -1.41
CA HIS A 28 12.33 0.82 -2.63
C HIS A 28 10.89 0.67 -3.06
N ILE A 29 9.91 0.86 -2.18
CA ILE A 29 8.52 0.91 -2.61
C ILE A 29 8.26 1.98 -3.68
N TRP A 30 9.09 3.03 -3.70
CA TRP A 30 8.97 4.11 -4.66
C TRP A 30 9.86 3.89 -5.89
N ASP A 31 11.16 3.66 -5.71
CA ASP A 31 12.15 3.70 -6.80
C ASP A 31 12.39 2.36 -7.50
N SER A 32 12.23 1.24 -6.78
CA SER A 32 12.49 -0.13 -7.25
C SER A 32 11.52 -1.10 -6.57
N PRO A 33 10.20 -0.97 -6.80
CA PRO A 33 9.18 -1.71 -6.04
C PRO A 33 9.28 -3.23 -6.14
N ASP A 34 9.88 -3.76 -7.21
CA ASP A 34 10.16 -5.19 -7.36
C ASP A 34 11.14 -5.73 -6.29
N GLU A 35 11.98 -4.86 -5.71
CA GLU A 35 12.90 -5.17 -4.61
C GLU A 35 12.27 -4.95 -3.23
N SER A 36 11.15 -4.23 -3.17
CA SER A 36 10.56 -3.80 -1.90
C SER A 36 9.86 -4.93 -1.16
N ARG A 37 9.97 -4.87 0.17
CA ARG A 37 9.41 -5.86 1.08
C ARG A 37 8.52 -5.19 2.13
N ILE A 38 7.44 -5.87 2.48
CA ILE A 38 6.44 -5.45 3.47
C ILE A 38 6.63 -6.15 4.81
N LEU A 39 5.94 -5.64 5.84
CA LEU A 39 5.95 -6.17 7.21
C LEU A 39 7.37 -6.25 7.80
N GLY A 40 8.17 -5.20 7.60
CA GLY A 40 9.54 -5.11 8.09
C GLY A 40 10.50 -6.00 7.31
N GLY A 41 10.38 -6.03 5.98
CA GLY A 41 11.31 -6.77 5.12
C GLY A 41 11.00 -8.26 4.94
N ARG A 42 9.78 -8.73 5.28
CA ARG A 42 9.48 -10.18 5.34
C ARG A 42 8.93 -10.76 4.05
N PHE A 43 8.00 -10.06 3.41
CA PHE A 43 7.31 -10.54 2.21
C PHE A 43 7.52 -9.59 1.04
N PRO A 44 7.64 -10.08 -0.20
CA PRO A 44 7.67 -9.20 -1.36
C PRO A 44 6.32 -8.48 -1.49
N VAL A 45 6.34 -7.18 -1.80
CA VAL A 45 5.11 -6.42 -2.05
C VAL A 45 4.28 -7.02 -3.19
N GLY A 46 4.96 -7.67 -4.14
CA GLY A 46 4.37 -8.41 -5.27
C GLY A 46 3.39 -9.52 -4.89
N LEU A 47 3.24 -9.89 -3.61
CA LEU A 47 2.17 -10.77 -3.15
C LEU A 47 0.79 -10.08 -3.14
N LEU A 48 0.77 -8.76 -2.92
CA LEU A 48 -0.45 -7.97 -2.75
C LEU A 48 -0.99 -7.35 -4.05
N VAL A 49 -0.30 -7.56 -5.16
CA VAL A 49 -0.60 -6.93 -6.46
C VAL A 49 -0.63 -7.99 -7.56
N ARG A 50 -1.07 -9.20 -7.23
CA ARG A 50 -1.10 -10.33 -8.16
C ARG A 50 -2.41 -10.33 -8.94
N GLU A 51 -2.28 -10.61 -10.22
CA GLU A 51 -3.44 -10.76 -11.10
C GLU A 51 -3.98 -12.19 -11.07
N GLU A 52 -5.24 -12.34 -11.46
CA GLU A 52 -5.84 -13.65 -11.71
C GLU A 52 -5.00 -14.45 -12.72
N PRO A 53 -4.74 -15.75 -12.48
CA PRO A 53 -4.08 -16.61 -13.44
C PRO A 53 -4.89 -16.73 -14.74
N LYS A 54 -4.20 -16.60 -15.88
CA LYS A 54 -4.84 -16.87 -17.18
C LYS A 54 -5.19 -18.35 -17.31
N SER A 55 -6.35 -18.63 -17.91
CA SER A 55 -6.70 -19.99 -18.29
C SER A 55 -5.82 -20.46 -19.45
N GLU A 56 -5.34 -21.69 -19.40
CA GLU A 56 -4.50 -22.29 -20.45
C GLU A 56 -5.34 -23.22 -21.33
N ALA A 57 -5.31 -22.98 -22.65
CA ALA A 57 -6.00 -23.81 -23.62
C ALA A 57 -5.11 -24.94 -24.14
N ASP A 58 -5.73 -26.03 -24.61
CA ASP A 58 -5.05 -27.15 -25.29
C ASP A 58 -4.03 -27.90 -24.42
N VAL A 59 -4.30 -27.98 -23.12
CA VAL A 59 -3.53 -28.78 -22.16
C VAL A 59 -3.92 -30.26 -22.23
N ASP A 60 -2.92 -31.14 -22.14
CA ASP A 60 -3.15 -32.58 -21.97
C ASP A 60 -4.03 -32.81 -20.72
N GLU A 61 -5.14 -33.51 -20.89
CA GLU A 61 -6.10 -33.78 -19.83
C GLU A 61 -5.46 -34.53 -18.65
N HIS A 62 -4.39 -35.29 -18.87
CA HIS A 62 -3.64 -35.97 -17.79
C HIS A 62 -2.66 -35.04 -17.06
N SER A 63 -2.32 -33.88 -17.63
CA SER A 63 -1.34 -32.94 -17.07
C SER A 63 -1.94 -31.83 -16.20
N VAL A 64 -3.28 -31.65 -16.22
CA VAL A 64 -3.96 -30.70 -15.33
C VAL A 64 -3.96 -31.22 -13.89
N THR A 65 -2.87 -30.92 -13.19
CA THR A 65 -2.70 -31.19 -11.77
C THR A 65 -3.42 -30.11 -10.94
N LYS A 66 -3.96 -30.50 -9.77
CA LYS A 66 -4.58 -29.56 -8.81
C LYS A 66 -3.52 -28.69 -8.13
N ARG A 67 -2.84 -27.85 -8.90
CA ARG A 67 -1.79 -26.95 -8.41
C ARG A 67 -2.42 -25.68 -7.85
N LEU A 68 -1.98 -25.30 -6.66
CA LEU A 68 -2.32 -24.05 -6.01
C LEU A 68 -1.47 -22.89 -6.58
N SER A 69 -2.06 -21.71 -6.67
CA SER A 69 -1.38 -20.48 -7.10
C SER A 69 -1.95 -19.27 -6.36
N PHE A 70 -1.11 -18.30 -6.03
CA PHE A 70 -1.53 -17.00 -5.47
C PHE A 70 -1.82 -15.95 -6.55
N GLY A 71 -1.92 -16.36 -7.81
CA GLY A 71 -2.03 -15.43 -8.92
C GLY A 71 -0.71 -15.24 -9.66
N ARG A 72 -0.78 -14.49 -10.76
CA ARG A 72 0.32 -14.17 -11.65
C ARG A 72 1.04 -12.91 -11.16
N HIS A 73 2.36 -12.94 -11.20
CA HIS A 73 3.17 -11.75 -10.96
C HIS A 73 2.93 -10.72 -12.08
N GLN A 74 2.67 -9.47 -11.71
CA GLN A 74 2.79 -8.36 -12.64
C GLN A 74 4.26 -8.21 -13.06
N LYS A 75 4.48 -7.91 -14.35
CA LYS A 75 5.82 -7.62 -14.86
C LYS A 75 6.07 -6.13 -14.72
N HIS A 76 7.08 -5.75 -13.95
CA HIS A 76 7.57 -4.38 -13.76
C HIS A 76 6.55 -3.42 -13.13
N LEU A 77 6.62 -3.29 -11.81
CA LEU A 77 5.81 -2.33 -11.08
C LEU A 77 6.30 -0.90 -11.33
N THR A 78 5.42 -0.01 -11.80
CA THR A 78 5.70 1.41 -12.03
C THR A 78 4.96 2.26 -11.02
N THR A 79 5.61 3.29 -10.47
CA THR A 79 5.05 4.17 -9.43
C THR A 79 5.03 5.63 -9.88
N LEU A 80 4.36 6.50 -9.11
CA LEU A 80 4.41 7.95 -9.32
C LEU A 80 5.85 8.50 -9.34
N PHE A 81 6.76 7.90 -8.57
CA PHE A 81 8.19 8.28 -8.58
C PHE A 81 8.78 8.15 -9.99
N HIS A 82 8.47 7.06 -10.70
CA HIS A 82 8.95 6.84 -12.06
C HIS A 82 8.37 7.85 -13.05
N ASP A 83 7.10 8.21 -12.90
CA ASP A 83 6.45 9.19 -13.78
C ASP A 83 7.02 10.59 -13.58
N LEU A 84 7.18 11.03 -12.33
CA LEU A 84 7.73 12.35 -12.02
C LEU A 84 9.22 12.44 -12.34
N LYS A 85 9.95 11.32 -12.25
CA LYS A 85 11.34 11.22 -12.73
C LYS A 85 11.41 11.48 -14.24
N LYS A 86 10.50 10.89 -15.02
CA LYS A 86 10.42 11.13 -16.48
C LYS A 86 10.03 12.56 -16.82
N GLN A 87 9.25 13.22 -15.96
CA GLN A 87 8.91 14.65 -16.08
C GLN A 87 10.04 15.59 -15.61
N GLY A 88 11.16 15.05 -15.11
CA GLY A 88 12.31 15.85 -14.71
C GLY A 88 12.15 16.54 -13.35
N PHE A 89 11.24 16.08 -12.48
CA PHE A 89 11.14 16.64 -11.12
C PHE A 89 12.33 16.24 -10.25
N PRO A 90 12.80 17.13 -9.34
CA PRO A 90 13.69 16.74 -8.26
C PRO A 90 12.97 15.77 -7.32
N LEU A 91 13.50 14.56 -7.10
CA LEU A 91 12.85 13.55 -6.26
C LEU A 91 13.70 13.15 -5.06
N LEU A 92 13.09 12.97 -3.90
CA LEU A 92 13.73 12.49 -2.69
C LEU A 92 12.89 11.36 -2.09
N ALA A 93 13.49 10.19 -1.86
CA ALA A 93 12.93 9.12 -1.05
C ALA A 93 13.98 8.67 -0.03
N TRP A 94 13.57 8.18 1.12
CA TRP A 94 14.50 7.62 2.11
C TRP A 94 13.91 6.41 2.82
N SER A 95 14.81 5.53 3.28
CA SER A 95 14.46 4.43 4.17
C SER A 95 14.51 4.95 5.61
N GLN A 96 13.37 4.95 6.29
CA GLN A 96 13.31 5.34 7.71
C GLN A 96 14.26 4.44 8.51
N GLN A 97 15.05 5.01 9.43
CA GLN A 97 16.02 4.21 10.20
C GLN A 97 15.32 3.21 11.11
N ARG A 98 14.12 3.57 11.58
CA ARG A 98 13.26 2.72 12.41
C ARG A 98 11.85 2.67 11.78
N PRO A 99 11.64 1.85 10.74
CA PRO A 99 10.40 1.85 9.96
C PRO A 99 9.17 1.34 10.74
N SER A 100 9.37 0.82 11.95
CA SER A 100 8.33 0.35 12.88
C SER A 100 8.32 1.12 14.22
N ALA A 101 8.93 2.30 14.29
CA ALA A 101 8.90 3.15 15.48
C ALA A 101 7.84 4.26 15.39
N GLU A 102 7.75 5.11 16.42
CA GLU A 102 6.74 6.16 16.47
C GLU A 102 6.84 7.14 15.29
N ILE A 103 5.70 7.69 14.85
CA ILE A 103 5.60 8.69 13.76
C ILE A 103 6.52 9.89 14.02
N ALA A 104 6.63 10.33 15.28
CA ALA A 104 7.47 11.46 15.67
C ALA A 104 8.96 11.27 15.30
N ILE A 105 9.47 10.03 15.33
CA ILE A 105 10.85 9.73 14.92
C ILE A 105 11.01 9.97 13.42
N ALA A 106 10.09 9.45 12.61
CA ALA A 106 10.12 9.65 11.16
C ALA A 106 9.94 11.13 10.76
N VAL A 107 9.15 11.90 11.52
CA VAL A 107 9.03 13.36 11.33
C VAL A 107 10.35 14.07 11.62
N SER A 108 11.09 13.64 12.67
CA SER A 108 12.42 14.17 12.96
C SER A 108 13.42 13.86 11.84
N GLU A 109 13.42 12.62 11.34
CA GLU A 109 14.28 12.22 10.21
C GLU A 109 13.97 13.05 8.95
N LEU A 110 12.69 13.26 8.64
CA LEU A 110 12.26 14.10 7.52
C LEU A 110 12.77 15.54 7.67
N ARG A 111 12.68 16.11 8.87
CA ARG A 111 13.20 17.45 9.16
C ARG A 111 14.72 17.54 8.92
N ASP A 112 15.46 16.56 9.44
CA ASP A 112 16.93 16.53 9.30
C ASP A 112 17.34 16.36 7.84
N LEU A 113 16.62 15.53 7.07
CA LEU A 113 16.79 15.35 5.64
C LEU A 113 16.59 16.65 4.87
N LEU A 114 15.48 17.35 5.10
CA LEU A 114 15.14 18.60 4.41
C LEU A 114 16.01 19.77 4.84
N ALA A 115 16.58 19.73 6.06
CA ALA A 115 17.57 20.70 6.52
C ALA A 115 18.95 20.46 5.87
N THR A 116 19.30 19.21 5.61
CA THR A 116 20.56 18.84 4.94
C THR A 116 20.52 19.11 3.44
N HIS A 117 19.33 19.06 2.82
CA HIS A 117 19.13 19.22 1.38
C HIS A 117 18.39 20.53 1.04
N LYS A 118 18.66 21.62 1.75
CA LYS A 118 17.98 22.93 1.52
C LYS A 118 18.06 23.40 0.06
N ASP A 119 19.23 23.26 -0.55
CA ASP A 119 19.44 23.66 -1.95
C ASP A 119 18.60 22.85 -2.94
N TYR A 120 18.25 21.63 -2.56
CA TYR A 120 17.39 20.75 -3.34
C TYR A 120 15.91 21.19 -3.31
N CYS A 121 15.53 21.98 -2.30
CA CYS A 121 14.15 22.34 -1.99
C CYS A 121 13.85 23.81 -2.27
N ARG A 122 14.66 24.49 -3.09
CA ARG A 122 14.59 25.95 -3.29
C ARG A 122 13.25 26.44 -3.85
N GLN A 123 12.58 25.64 -4.68
CA GLN A 123 11.26 25.95 -5.25
C GLN A 123 10.09 25.44 -4.41
N GLY A 124 10.37 25.09 -3.14
CA GLY A 124 9.45 24.42 -2.25
C GLY A 124 9.46 22.90 -2.41
N ILE A 125 8.59 22.24 -1.64
CA ILE A 125 8.44 20.79 -1.60
C ILE A 125 6.98 20.37 -1.72
N ILE A 126 6.76 19.22 -2.35
CA ILE A 126 5.48 18.53 -2.35
C ILE A 126 5.72 17.17 -1.68
N LEU A 127 4.99 16.90 -0.61
CA LEU A 127 5.08 15.64 0.12
C LEU A 127 4.12 14.62 -0.48
N VAL A 128 4.62 13.41 -0.76
CA VAL A 128 3.82 12.27 -1.19
C VAL A 128 3.96 11.17 -0.15
N GLY A 129 2.89 10.86 0.56
CA GLY A 129 2.89 9.84 1.60
C GLY A 129 1.98 8.66 1.26
N HIS A 130 2.45 7.44 1.47
CA HIS A 130 1.62 6.23 1.40
C HIS A 130 1.35 5.66 2.78
N SER A 131 0.12 5.24 3.05
CA SER A 131 -0.25 4.60 4.32
C SER A 131 0.17 5.46 5.51
N ARG A 132 0.86 4.90 6.52
CA ARG A 132 1.48 5.63 7.64
C ARG A 132 2.38 6.80 7.19
N GLY A 133 3.04 6.71 6.04
CA GLY A 133 3.90 7.78 5.53
C GLY A 133 3.15 9.09 5.26
N GLY A 134 1.86 9.03 4.92
CA GLY A 134 1.03 10.23 4.81
C GLY A 134 0.75 10.88 6.16
N LEU A 135 0.72 10.14 7.27
CA LEU A 135 0.61 10.72 8.62
C LEU A 135 1.90 11.40 9.06
N VAL A 136 3.06 10.82 8.69
CA VAL A 136 4.37 11.46 8.88
C VAL A 136 4.42 12.78 8.12
N ALA A 137 4.03 12.76 6.84
CA ALA A 137 3.97 13.96 6.01
C ALA A 137 2.98 15.00 6.57
N ARG A 138 1.77 14.59 6.94
CA ARG A 138 0.73 15.44 7.55
C ARG A 138 1.21 16.11 8.83
N LYS A 139 1.85 15.36 9.74
CA LYS A 139 2.43 15.93 10.97
C LYS A 139 3.59 16.89 10.68
N TYR A 140 4.35 16.65 9.60
CA TYR A 140 5.37 17.59 9.15
C TYR A 140 4.76 18.90 8.63
N VAL A 141 3.72 18.84 7.80
CA VAL A 141 2.99 20.03 7.32
C VAL A 141 2.47 20.86 8.51
N ALA A 142 1.90 20.21 9.52
CA ALA A 142 1.42 20.87 10.73
C ALA A 142 2.52 21.59 11.54
N SER A 143 3.80 21.37 11.23
CA SER A 143 4.90 22.12 11.86
C SER A 143 5.14 23.51 11.27
N GLY A 144 4.48 23.85 10.15
CA GLY A 144 4.52 25.20 9.55
C GLY A 144 5.77 25.49 8.71
N ASP A 145 6.38 24.47 8.08
CA ASP A 145 7.47 24.70 7.14
C ASP A 145 6.94 25.37 5.86
N GLU A 146 7.25 26.65 5.69
CA GLU A 146 6.82 27.51 4.58
C GLU A 146 7.24 26.99 3.19
N ARG A 147 8.19 26.05 3.12
CA ARG A 147 8.58 25.42 1.85
C ARG A 147 7.53 24.45 1.34
N VAL A 148 6.64 23.95 2.18
CA VAL A 148 5.62 22.98 1.77
C VAL A 148 4.59 23.67 0.88
N ARG A 149 4.47 23.19 -0.36
CA ARG A 149 3.46 23.66 -1.33
C ARG A 149 2.29 22.70 -1.46
N GLY A 150 2.48 21.43 -1.11
CA GLY A 150 1.39 20.47 -1.15
C GLY A 150 1.64 19.15 -0.44
N LEU A 151 0.54 18.47 -0.16
CA LEU A 151 0.48 17.14 0.45
C LEU A 151 -0.44 16.24 -0.39
N LEU A 152 0.14 15.20 -0.98
CA LEU A 152 -0.56 14.10 -1.60
C LEU A 152 -0.48 12.87 -0.70
N THR A 153 -1.62 12.31 -0.32
CA THR A 153 -1.67 11.07 0.47
C THR A 153 -2.35 9.94 -0.28
N LEU A 154 -1.74 8.75 -0.28
CA LEU A 154 -2.24 7.52 -0.89
C LEU A 154 -2.57 6.52 0.22
N ALA A 155 -3.83 6.14 0.36
CA ALA A 155 -4.31 5.16 1.34
C ALA A 155 -3.90 5.48 2.79
N THR A 156 -3.82 6.75 3.16
CA THR A 156 -3.36 7.18 4.49
C THR A 156 -4.49 7.16 5.50
N PRO A 157 -4.36 6.49 6.65
CA PRO A 157 -5.43 6.40 7.64
C PRO A 157 -5.56 7.70 8.46
N HIS A 158 -6.14 8.75 7.90
CA HIS A 158 -6.27 10.08 8.52
C HIS A 158 -7.10 10.09 9.80
N ARG A 159 -7.95 9.08 10.01
CA ARG A 159 -8.75 8.86 11.22
C ARG A 159 -8.37 7.55 11.94
N GLY A 160 -7.19 7.02 11.63
CA GLY A 160 -6.72 5.72 12.10
C GLY A 160 -7.30 4.54 11.32
N SER A 161 -6.82 3.36 11.68
CA SER A 161 -7.19 2.07 11.12
C SER A 161 -7.32 1.06 12.23
N ARG A 162 -8.25 0.14 12.07
CA ARG A 162 -8.44 -1.02 12.95
C ARG A 162 -7.51 -2.18 12.60
N MET A 163 -6.39 -1.91 11.92
CA MET A 163 -5.44 -2.94 11.46
C MET A 163 -4.98 -3.89 12.58
N ALA A 164 -4.86 -3.42 13.83
CA ALA A 164 -4.50 -4.29 14.96
C ALA A 164 -5.52 -5.43 15.18
N GLN A 165 -6.79 -5.25 14.78
CA GLN A 165 -7.82 -6.28 14.88
C GLN A 165 -7.53 -7.46 13.94
N TRP A 166 -6.72 -7.29 12.88
CA TRP A 166 -6.28 -8.36 11.97
C TRP A 166 -5.66 -9.56 12.70
N VAL A 167 -5.08 -9.37 13.89
CA VAL A 167 -4.55 -10.47 14.72
C VAL A 167 -5.60 -11.55 14.97
N GLY A 168 -6.86 -11.17 15.20
CA GLY A 168 -7.97 -12.10 15.41
C GLY A 168 -8.32 -12.94 14.18
N TYR A 169 -7.93 -12.51 12.99
CA TYR A 169 -8.25 -13.15 11.70
C TYR A 169 -7.16 -14.09 11.22
N LEU A 170 -5.94 -13.99 11.77
CA LEU A 170 -4.82 -14.83 11.37
C LEU A 170 -5.04 -16.31 11.73
N SER A 171 -5.66 -16.60 12.88
CA SER A 171 -5.93 -17.98 13.29
C SER A 171 -6.99 -18.65 12.40
N PRO A 172 -8.16 -18.03 12.15
CA PRO A 172 -9.11 -18.54 11.16
C PRO A 172 -8.50 -18.78 9.77
N LEU A 173 -7.65 -17.86 9.30
CA LEU A 173 -6.96 -18.00 8.02
C LEU A 173 -5.99 -19.20 8.02
N ALA A 174 -5.23 -19.37 9.10
CA ALA A 174 -4.31 -20.49 9.23
C ALA A 174 -5.06 -21.84 9.23
N SER A 175 -6.20 -21.91 9.93
CA SER A 175 -7.06 -23.09 9.94
C SER A 175 -7.63 -23.42 8.55
N LEU A 176 -7.95 -22.41 7.75
CA LEU A 176 -8.40 -22.59 6.36
C LEU A 176 -7.31 -23.15 5.44
N LEU A 177 -6.07 -22.71 5.64
CA LEU A 177 -4.91 -23.16 4.86
C LEU A 177 -4.38 -24.53 5.31
N ASN A 178 -4.55 -24.89 6.59
CA ASN A 178 -4.00 -26.10 7.20
C ASN A 178 -4.25 -27.41 6.42
N PRO A 179 -5.45 -27.68 5.85
CA PRO A 179 -5.71 -28.91 5.08
C PRO A 179 -4.96 -28.98 3.75
N LEU A 180 -4.43 -27.86 3.26
CA LEU A 180 -3.75 -27.74 1.96
C LEU A 180 -2.23 -27.90 2.08
N LEU A 181 -1.70 -28.10 3.28
CA LEU A 181 -0.27 -28.06 3.60
C LEU A 181 0.22 -29.39 4.19
N SER A 182 1.47 -29.73 3.89
CA SER A 182 2.23 -30.80 4.55
C SER A 182 2.66 -30.40 5.98
N GLU A 183 3.09 -31.37 6.80
CA GLU A 183 3.48 -31.12 8.20
C GLU A 183 4.62 -30.09 8.35
N THR A 184 5.59 -30.10 7.44
CA THR A 184 6.68 -29.11 7.43
C THR A 184 6.16 -27.71 7.11
N GLU A 185 5.26 -27.59 6.12
CA GLU A 185 4.65 -26.33 5.71
C GLU A 185 3.72 -25.76 6.80
N LYS A 186 3.03 -26.61 7.57
CA LYS A 186 2.22 -26.19 8.72
C LYS A 186 3.07 -25.50 9.79
N GLY A 187 4.24 -26.04 10.11
CA GLY A 187 5.19 -25.42 11.03
C GLY A 187 5.65 -24.04 10.56
N THR A 188 5.97 -23.90 9.27
CA THR A 188 6.34 -22.62 8.65
C THR A 188 5.18 -21.61 8.66
N LEU A 189 3.94 -22.06 8.41
CA LEU A 189 2.74 -21.23 8.47
C LEU A 189 2.51 -20.69 9.88
N LEU A 190 2.56 -21.54 10.91
CA LEU A 190 2.39 -21.13 12.31
C LEU A 190 3.44 -20.10 12.73
N TYR A 191 4.70 -20.32 12.35
CA TYR A 191 5.77 -19.35 12.59
C TYR A 191 5.47 -18.00 11.89
N THR A 192 5.03 -18.06 10.64
CA THR A 192 4.67 -16.88 9.84
C THR A 192 3.53 -16.09 10.48
N VAL A 193 2.45 -16.78 10.88
CA VAL A 193 1.30 -16.20 11.58
C VAL A 193 1.74 -15.51 12.86
N LYS A 194 2.57 -16.16 13.69
CA LYS A 194 3.10 -15.56 14.91
C LYS A 194 3.87 -14.27 14.62
N ARG A 195 4.70 -14.25 13.58
CA ARG A 195 5.47 -13.05 13.19
C ARG A 195 4.59 -11.90 12.70
N ILE A 196 3.54 -12.19 11.94
CA ILE A 196 2.57 -11.17 11.52
C ILE A 196 1.83 -10.63 12.75
N ALA A 197 1.40 -11.50 13.69
CA ALA A 197 0.74 -11.10 14.93
C ALA A 197 1.63 -10.20 15.80
N GLU A 198 2.92 -10.53 15.93
CA GLU A 198 3.91 -9.70 16.64
C GLU A 198 4.04 -8.31 16.01
N PHE A 199 4.10 -8.23 14.67
CA PHE A 199 4.15 -6.96 13.94
C PHE A 199 2.90 -6.12 14.17
N LEU A 200 1.72 -6.72 14.03
CA LEU A 200 0.42 -6.05 14.24
C LEU A 200 0.21 -5.59 15.69
N SER A 201 0.90 -6.21 16.64
CA SER A 201 0.86 -5.84 18.06
C SER A 201 1.90 -4.78 18.46
N SER A 202 2.72 -4.32 17.52
CA SER A 202 3.80 -3.37 17.78
C SER A 202 3.29 -1.97 18.17
N LYS A 203 4.16 -1.19 18.84
CA LYS A 203 3.83 0.20 19.25
C LYS A 203 3.44 1.09 18.07
N ALA A 204 4.12 0.99 16.94
CA ALA A 204 3.81 1.80 15.77
C ALA A 204 2.46 1.45 15.13
N VAL A 205 2.01 0.19 15.19
CA VAL A 205 0.63 -0.14 14.76
C VAL A 205 -0.39 0.43 15.73
N LYS A 206 -0.08 0.47 17.03
CA LYS A 206 -0.98 1.08 18.03
C LYS A 206 -1.16 2.59 17.82
N GLU A 207 -0.16 3.30 17.29
CA GLU A 207 -0.32 4.72 16.91
C GLU A 207 -1.32 4.91 15.76
N LEU A 208 -1.55 3.90 14.93
CA LEU A 208 -2.53 3.95 13.86
C LEU A 208 -3.96 3.69 14.34
N LEU A 209 -4.19 3.32 15.60
CA LEU A 209 -5.54 3.16 16.13
C LEU A 209 -6.26 4.52 16.18
N PRO A 210 -7.58 4.60 15.88
CA PRO A 210 -8.32 5.86 15.90
C PRO A 210 -8.18 6.66 17.21
N ASP A 211 -8.17 5.98 18.36
CA ASP A 211 -8.10 6.62 19.68
C ASP A 211 -6.66 6.77 20.22
N SER A 212 -5.65 6.62 19.37
CA SER A 212 -4.25 6.69 19.77
C SER A 212 -3.85 8.08 20.27
N LEU A 213 -2.78 8.14 21.06
CA LEU A 213 -2.19 9.42 21.49
C LEU A 213 -1.72 10.27 20.31
N PHE A 214 -1.34 9.63 19.19
CA PHE A 214 -0.95 10.35 17.97
C PHE A 214 -2.12 11.20 17.46
N PHE A 215 -3.30 10.62 17.23
CA PHE A 215 -4.45 11.39 16.72
C PHE A 215 -4.96 12.39 17.75
N LYS A 216 -4.92 12.06 19.05
CA LYS A 216 -5.28 13.00 20.12
C LYS A 216 -4.34 14.21 20.21
N SER A 217 -3.09 14.08 19.76
CA SER A 217 -2.09 15.15 19.73
C SER A 217 -1.84 15.72 18.33
N LEU A 218 -2.58 15.22 17.33
CA LEU A 218 -2.58 15.75 15.98
C LEU A 218 -3.58 16.91 15.95
N GLU A 219 -3.15 18.05 16.48
CA GLU A 219 -3.83 19.33 16.29
C GLU A 219 -3.42 19.87 14.92
N ASP A 220 -4.22 19.56 13.91
CA ASP A 220 -3.95 20.00 12.55
C ASP A 220 -5.21 20.42 11.80
N GLY A 221 -4.98 21.08 10.68
CA GLY A 221 -6.01 21.62 9.80
C GLY A 221 -5.41 21.98 8.46
N GLU A 222 -6.15 22.77 7.70
CA GLU A 222 -5.62 23.41 6.50
C GLU A 222 -4.54 24.43 6.89
N VAL A 223 -3.41 24.40 6.19
CA VAL A 223 -2.33 25.38 6.32
C VAL A 223 -2.35 26.26 5.07
N ASP A 224 -2.41 27.57 5.28
CA ASP A 224 -2.43 28.55 4.19
C ASP A 224 -1.26 28.35 3.23
N GLY A 225 -1.55 28.34 1.93
CA GLY A 225 -0.56 28.13 0.87
C GLY A 225 -0.19 26.66 0.61
N VAL A 226 -0.75 25.70 1.35
CA VAL A 226 -0.55 24.26 1.12
C VAL A 226 -1.76 23.67 0.40
N TYR A 227 -1.52 23.00 -0.72
CA TYR A 227 -2.56 22.27 -1.44
C TYR A 227 -2.64 20.80 -1.02
N TYR A 228 -3.85 20.25 -0.94
CA TYR A 228 -4.07 18.91 -0.38
C TYR A 228 -4.82 17.99 -1.35
N CYS A 229 -4.29 16.78 -1.55
CA CYS A 229 -4.96 15.71 -2.27
C CYS A 229 -4.92 14.40 -1.47
N SER A 230 -6.06 13.76 -1.29
CA SER A 230 -6.13 12.42 -0.70
C SER A 230 -6.74 11.41 -1.66
N VAL A 231 -6.06 10.29 -1.86
CA VAL A 231 -6.50 9.19 -2.71
C VAL A 231 -6.67 7.93 -1.86
N GLY A 232 -7.83 7.29 -1.98
CA GLY A 232 -8.18 6.08 -1.25
C GLY A 232 -8.54 4.92 -2.17
N GLY A 233 -8.29 3.69 -1.70
CA GLY A 233 -8.77 2.47 -2.32
C GLY A 233 -10.11 2.01 -1.72
N ASN A 234 -10.90 1.27 -2.50
CA ASN A 234 -12.15 0.67 -2.04
C ASN A 234 -12.30 -0.81 -2.45
N ASP A 235 -11.21 -1.44 -2.87
CA ASP A 235 -11.13 -2.88 -3.07
C ASP A 235 -10.32 -3.53 -1.95
N PRO A 236 -10.92 -4.34 -1.06
CA PRO A 236 -10.20 -4.89 0.07
C PRO A 236 -9.33 -6.10 -0.28
N THR A 237 -9.43 -6.63 -1.50
CA THR A 237 -8.76 -7.87 -1.92
C THR A 237 -7.24 -7.74 -1.81
N LEU A 238 -6.63 -8.28 -0.75
CA LEU A 238 -5.18 -8.23 -0.54
C LEU A 238 -4.46 -9.36 -1.28
N PHE A 239 -5.04 -10.56 -1.31
CA PHE A 239 -4.55 -11.66 -2.13
C PHE A 239 -5.63 -12.73 -2.30
N SER A 240 -5.47 -13.54 -3.34
CA SER A 240 -6.38 -14.65 -3.66
C SER A 240 -5.61 -15.95 -3.86
N LEU A 241 -6.25 -17.07 -3.50
CA LEU A 241 -5.75 -18.41 -3.75
C LEU A 241 -6.57 -19.06 -4.86
N TYR A 242 -5.89 -19.60 -5.86
CA TYR A 242 -6.49 -20.25 -7.02
C TYR A 242 -6.06 -21.71 -7.14
N MET A 243 -6.91 -22.52 -7.77
CA MET A 243 -6.62 -23.89 -8.16
C MET A 243 -6.89 -24.10 -9.65
N ALA A 244 -5.97 -24.76 -10.34
CA ALA A 244 -6.21 -25.23 -11.70
C ALA A 244 -7.24 -26.36 -11.69
N VAL A 245 -8.31 -26.18 -12.48
CA VAL A 245 -9.38 -27.18 -12.66
C VAL A 245 -9.61 -27.46 -14.14
N LYS A 246 -10.00 -28.71 -14.45
CA LYS A 246 -10.32 -29.11 -15.82
C LYS A 246 -11.62 -28.43 -16.28
N GLY A 247 -11.55 -27.78 -17.43
CA GLY A 247 -12.70 -27.26 -18.18
C GLY A 247 -12.76 -27.87 -19.58
N LYS A 248 -13.96 -27.93 -20.16
CA LYS A 248 -14.18 -28.27 -21.56
C LYS A 248 -14.73 -27.05 -22.27
N VAL A 249 -14.18 -26.71 -23.43
CA VAL A 249 -14.74 -25.70 -24.33
C VAL A 249 -15.21 -26.41 -25.58
N GLN A 250 -16.47 -26.18 -25.95
CA GLN A 250 -17.08 -26.75 -27.15
C GLN A 250 -17.19 -25.63 -28.20
N ASN A 251 -16.26 -25.63 -29.16
CA ASN A 251 -16.45 -24.90 -30.40
C ASN A 251 -16.91 -25.88 -31.49
N SER A 252 -17.59 -25.36 -32.50
CA SER A 252 -18.36 -26.04 -33.55
C SER A 252 -17.61 -27.12 -34.35
N SER A 253 -16.32 -27.36 -34.10
CA SER A 253 -15.51 -28.34 -34.83
C SER A 253 -14.43 -29.06 -34.01
N ALA A 254 -14.26 -28.81 -32.70
CA ALA A 254 -13.33 -29.57 -31.85
C ALA A 254 -13.64 -29.46 -30.34
N ARG A 255 -13.48 -30.58 -29.62
CA ARG A 255 -13.54 -30.63 -28.14
C ARG A 255 -12.14 -30.36 -27.60
N ARG A 256 -11.92 -29.21 -26.97
CA ARG A 256 -10.62 -28.84 -26.37
C ARG A 256 -10.70 -28.86 -24.85
N THR A 257 -9.66 -29.39 -24.22
CA THR A 257 -9.46 -29.33 -22.76
C THR A 257 -8.76 -28.03 -22.40
N VAL A 258 -9.26 -27.36 -21.37
CA VAL A 258 -8.73 -26.08 -20.88
C VAL A 258 -8.46 -26.22 -19.39
N ALA A 259 -7.30 -25.80 -18.90
CA ALA A 259 -7.08 -25.59 -17.48
C ALA A 259 -7.66 -24.23 -17.11
N LYS A 260 -8.79 -24.23 -16.42
CA LYS A 260 -9.39 -23.01 -15.87
C LYS A 260 -8.79 -22.74 -14.50
N SER A 261 -8.49 -21.48 -14.22
CA SER A 261 -8.21 -21.03 -12.85
C SER A 261 -9.53 -20.90 -12.11
N LYS A 262 -9.67 -21.56 -10.97
CA LYS A 262 -10.81 -21.38 -10.06
C LYS A 262 -10.31 -20.74 -8.77
N GLU A 263 -10.85 -19.59 -8.41
CA GLU A 263 -10.62 -19.00 -7.10
C GLU A 263 -11.17 -19.93 -6.00
N ILE A 264 -10.34 -20.21 -5.00
CA ILE A 264 -10.72 -20.91 -3.78
C ILE A 264 -11.26 -19.90 -2.77
N PHE A 265 -10.48 -18.85 -2.50
CA PHE A 265 -10.86 -17.73 -1.64
C PHE A 265 -9.99 -16.51 -1.90
N SER A 266 -10.48 -15.36 -1.44
CA SER A 266 -9.76 -14.08 -1.35
C SER A 266 -9.73 -13.58 0.10
N VAL A 267 -8.67 -12.87 0.46
CA VAL A 267 -8.51 -12.26 1.79
C VAL A 267 -8.60 -10.75 1.64
N PRO A 268 -9.44 -10.08 2.45
CA PRO A 268 -10.16 -10.55 3.65
C PRO A 268 -11.55 -11.16 3.41
N GLU A 269 -12.06 -11.22 2.19
CA GLU A 269 -13.46 -11.58 1.86
C GLU A 269 -13.87 -12.94 2.44
N VAL A 270 -12.93 -13.88 2.55
CA VAL A 270 -13.16 -15.19 3.16
C VAL A 270 -13.70 -15.10 4.59
N PHE A 271 -13.35 -14.04 5.33
CA PHE A 271 -13.78 -13.84 6.70
C PHE A 271 -15.23 -13.38 6.82
N GLU A 272 -15.83 -12.81 5.77
CA GLU A 272 -17.26 -12.44 5.76
C GLU A 272 -18.16 -13.67 6.02
N LYS A 273 -17.71 -14.84 5.58
CA LYS A 273 -18.42 -16.12 5.78
C LYS A 273 -18.10 -16.78 7.12
N LEU A 274 -17.00 -16.40 7.75
CA LEU A 274 -16.46 -17.05 8.96
C LEU A 274 -16.76 -16.27 10.24
N LEU A 275 -17.04 -14.97 10.13
CA LEU A 275 -17.18 -14.07 11.27
C LEU A 275 -18.48 -13.26 11.18
N PRO A 276 -19.10 -12.95 12.33
CA PRO A 276 -20.25 -12.04 12.38
C PRO A 276 -19.94 -10.69 11.73
N GLU A 277 -20.89 -10.15 10.97
CA GLU A 277 -20.74 -8.87 10.22
C GLU A 277 -20.30 -7.71 11.11
N LYS A 278 -20.75 -7.68 12.38
CA LYS A 278 -20.39 -6.65 13.37
C LYS A 278 -18.91 -6.65 13.74
N LEU A 279 -18.23 -7.76 13.56
CA LEU A 279 -16.79 -7.87 13.82
C LEU A 279 -15.98 -7.50 12.59
N PHE A 280 -16.57 -7.58 11.39
CA PHE A 280 -15.90 -7.30 10.13
C PHE A 280 -15.69 -5.78 9.94
N PRO A 281 -14.45 -5.28 9.98
CA PRO A 281 -14.15 -3.86 9.96
C PRO A 281 -14.38 -3.26 8.57
N GLU A 282 -14.57 -1.94 8.53
CA GLU A 282 -14.91 -1.23 7.28
C GLU A 282 -13.78 -1.28 6.24
N GLU A 283 -12.55 -1.32 6.72
CA GLU A 283 -11.32 -1.57 5.97
C GLU A 283 -11.41 -2.81 5.08
N MET A 284 -12.12 -3.86 5.52
CA MET A 284 -12.18 -5.16 4.84
C MET A 284 -13.41 -5.31 3.93
N LYS A 285 -14.33 -4.35 3.91
CA LYS A 285 -15.60 -4.45 3.15
C LYS A 285 -15.45 -3.87 1.75
N LYS A 286 -15.93 -4.61 0.74
CA LYS A 286 -15.92 -4.15 -0.66
C LYS A 286 -16.65 -2.81 -0.80
N GLY A 287 -16.03 -1.86 -1.48
CA GLY A 287 -16.53 -0.50 -1.66
C GLY A 287 -16.33 0.42 -0.44
N ARG A 288 -15.86 -0.10 0.70
CA ARG A 288 -15.71 0.67 1.95
C ARG A 288 -14.28 0.76 2.46
N GLY A 289 -13.36 -0.05 1.94
CA GLY A 289 -11.94 0.00 2.30
C GLY A 289 -11.04 -0.74 1.33
N ASP A 290 -9.74 -0.57 1.52
CA ASP A 290 -8.67 -1.11 0.67
C ASP A 290 -7.97 -2.36 1.27
N GLY A 291 -8.58 -2.92 2.31
CA GLY A 291 -8.10 -4.05 3.10
C GLY A 291 -7.48 -3.60 4.42
N LEU A 292 -6.78 -2.46 4.45
CA LEU A 292 -6.06 -1.99 5.65
C LEU A 292 -6.57 -0.65 6.18
N VAL A 293 -7.19 0.16 5.34
CA VAL A 293 -7.71 1.49 5.65
C VAL A 293 -9.09 1.62 5.03
N SER A 294 -10.04 2.18 5.80
CA SER A 294 -11.37 2.44 5.26
C SER A 294 -11.30 3.64 4.33
N LEU A 295 -12.14 3.64 3.30
CA LEU A 295 -12.22 4.73 2.35
C LEU A 295 -12.50 6.06 3.08
N GLU A 296 -13.38 6.05 4.08
CA GLU A 296 -13.66 7.23 4.91
C GLU A 296 -12.40 7.72 5.64
N SER A 297 -11.65 6.82 6.29
CA SER A 297 -10.42 7.20 6.99
C SER A 297 -9.32 7.65 6.03
N SER A 298 -9.34 7.18 4.78
CA SER A 298 -8.37 7.57 3.75
C SER A 298 -8.56 9.00 3.21
N MET A 299 -9.70 9.62 3.50
CA MET A 299 -10.05 10.96 2.99
C MET A 299 -9.72 12.03 4.01
N LEU A 300 -8.83 12.95 3.64
CA LEU A 300 -8.56 14.14 4.44
C LEU A 300 -9.75 15.12 4.29
N PRO A 301 -10.45 15.52 5.37
CA PRO A 301 -11.72 16.25 5.25
C PRO A 301 -11.61 17.62 4.55
N TRP A 302 -10.47 18.30 4.70
CA TRP A 302 -10.18 19.61 4.09
C TRP A 302 -9.29 19.49 2.84
N ALA A 303 -9.12 18.29 2.27
CA ALA A 303 -8.39 18.19 1.02
C ALA A 303 -9.12 18.88 -0.14
N HIS A 304 -8.37 19.62 -0.94
CA HIS A 304 -8.86 20.28 -2.16
C HIS A 304 -9.33 19.24 -3.18
N GLN A 305 -8.61 18.13 -3.26
CA GLN A 305 -8.90 17.02 -4.17
C GLN A 305 -9.03 15.71 -3.39
N ARG A 306 -10.08 14.94 -3.69
CA ARG A 306 -10.36 13.65 -3.06
C ARG A 306 -10.79 12.65 -4.11
N HIS A 307 -10.12 11.50 -4.17
CA HIS A 307 -10.35 10.50 -5.21
C HIS A 307 -10.39 9.09 -4.64
N ALA A 308 -11.36 8.30 -5.09
CA ALA A 308 -11.51 6.90 -4.71
C ALA A 308 -11.31 6.02 -5.95
N PHE A 309 -10.57 4.92 -5.81
CA PHE A 309 -10.32 3.97 -6.89
C PHE A 309 -10.58 2.53 -6.44
N ALA A 310 -10.93 1.66 -7.39
CA ALA A 310 -11.18 0.23 -7.17
C ALA A 310 -9.87 -0.55 -7.12
N VAL A 311 -9.06 -0.24 -6.11
CA VAL A 311 -7.72 -0.80 -5.87
C VAL A 311 -7.54 -1.10 -4.39
N ASN A 312 -6.70 -2.08 -4.09
CA ASN A 312 -6.31 -2.38 -2.72
C ASN A 312 -5.19 -1.46 -2.20
N HIS A 313 -4.84 -1.65 -0.92
CA HIS A 313 -3.89 -0.80 -0.21
C HIS A 313 -2.50 -0.71 -0.86
N ALA A 314 -2.05 -1.76 -1.56
CA ALA A 314 -0.78 -1.80 -2.25
C ALA A 314 -0.91 -1.39 -3.72
N GLU A 315 -1.95 -1.87 -4.41
CA GLU A 315 -2.24 -1.57 -5.82
C GLU A 315 -2.36 -0.07 -6.10
N ILE A 316 -2.83 0.72 -5.13
CA ILE A 316 -2.92 2.18 -5.22
C ILE A 316 -1.59 2.86 -5.60
N LEU A 317 -0.45 2.24 -5.34
CA LEU A 317 0.87 2.77 -5.69
C LEU A 317 1.24 2.57 -7.17
N PHE A 318 0.61 1.61 -7.82
CA PHE A 318 1.00 1.10 -9.14
C PHE A 318 -0.05 1.36 -10.21
N ASP A 319 -1.32 1.46 -9.79
CA ASP A 319 -2.45 1.69 -10.67
C ASP A 319 -2.26 2.93 -11.56
N GLU A 320 -2.55 2.77 -12.85
CA GLU A 320 -2.27 3.79 -13.86
C GLU A 320 -3.15 5.03 -13.68
N GLU A 321 -4.42 4.86 -13.30
CA GLU A 321 -5.36 5.96 -13.12
C GLU A 321 -5.05 6.75 -11.84
N VAL A 322 -4.70 6.05 -10.77
CA VAL A 322 -4.21 6.68 -9.52
C VAL A 322 -2.96 7.51 -9.80
N ARG A 323 -1.97 6.93 -10.50
CA ARG A 323 -0.73 7.63 -10.85
C ARG A 323 -0.98 8.83 -11.75
N ALA A 324 -1.87 8.70 -12.74
CA ALA A 324 -2.26 9.80 -13.60
C ALA A 324 -2.85 10.95 -12.77
N ARG A 325 -3.78 10.66 -11.85
CA ARG A 325 -4.41 11.68 -11.01
C ARG A 325 -3.42 12.36 -10.06
N ALA A 326 -2.54 11.58 -9.44
CA ALA A 326 -1.49 12.09 -8.57
C ALA A 326 -0.51 13.01 -9.32
N LYS A 327 -0.12 12.62 -10.54
CA LYS A 327 0.73 13.42 -11.41
C LYS A 327 0.04 14.71 -11.87
N ASP A 328 -1.26 14.67 -12.16
CA ASP A 328 -2.03 15.86 -12.50
C ASP A 328 -2.07 16.86 -11.35
N PHE A 329 -2.26 16.36 -10.11
CA PHE A 329 -2.21 17.19 -8.91
C PHE A 329 -0.85 17.88 -8.72
N VAL A 330 0.26 17.13 -8.86
CA VAL A 330 1.61 17.70 -8.78
C VAL A 330 1.81 18.80 -9.84
N ASN A 331 1.44 18.52 -11.09
CA ASN A 331 1.58 19.49 -12.18
C ASN A 331 0.66 20.71 -12.01
N TRP A 332 -0.51 20.54 -11.39
CA TRP A 332 -1.41 21.63 -11.07
C TRP A 332 -0.82 22.59 -10.03
N ILE A 333 -0.17 22.08 -8.97
CA ILE A 333 0.54 22.90 -7.96
C ILE A 333 1.65 23.74 -8.60
N VAL A 334 2.41 23.17 -9.55
CA VAL A 334 3.50 23.88 -10.23
C VAL A 334 2.99 25.09 -11.03
N ARG A 335 1.73 25.06 -11.47
CA ARG A 335 1.09 26.15 -12.22
C ARG A 335 0.43 27.22 -11.34
N GLN A 336 0.33 27.00 -10.03
CA GLN A 336 -0.14 28.00 -9.07
C GLN A 336 1.00 28.92 -8.67
#